data_AF-B6K5W5-F1
#
_entry.id   AF-B6K5W5-F1
#
_cell.length_a   1.000
_cell.length_b   1.000
_cell.length_c   1.000
_cell.angle_alpha   90.00
_cell.angle_beta   90.00
_cell.angle_gamma   90.00
#
_symmetry.space_group_name_H-M   'P 1'
#
loop_
_entity.id
_entity.type
_entity.pdbx_description
1 polymer ?
#
loop_
_entity_poly.entity_id
_entity_poly.type
_entity_poly.pdbx_seq_one_letter_code
_entity_poly.pdbx_strand_id
1 'polypeptide(L)'
;MQLIHSYSIIQNAFRAGFSMVKIPLTKSTLGLSLVLYKQGFISAVQRGSVFAPDEIEIPLTRQNISTRRLWLSLKYFEGKPVLQSIRAISKPSREVTLQFPALKKFATGYDVPSARGLEPGETAVVSTSRGILGLEDAISSGLGGMLLCRVK
;
A
#
# COMPACT_ATOMS: atom_id res chain seq x y z
N MET A 1 5.28 -8.61 -9.11
CA MET A 1 6.04 -7.63 -9.94
C MET A 1 5.41 -6.22 -9.96
N GLN A 2 4.10 -6.07 -10.25
CA GLN A 2 3.46 -4.76 -10.38
C GLN A 2 3.33 -3.94 -9.07
N LEU A 3 3.25 -4.60 -7.91
CA LEU A 3 3.03 -3.92 -6.63
C LEU A 3 4.24 -3.06 -6.21
N ILE A 4 5.46 -3.58 -6.38
CA ILE A 4 6.70 -2.85 -6.06
C ILE A 4 6.89 -1.64 -6.96
N HIS A 5 6.58 -1.79 -8.25
CA HIS A 5 6.60 -0.66 -9.18
C HIS A 5 5.63 0.45 -8.74
N SER A 6 4.45 0.08 -8.23
CA SER A 6 3.47 1.03 -7.70
C SER A 6 3.99 1.78 -6.47
N TYR A 7 4.78 1.13 -5.59
CA TYR A 7 5.43 1.81 -4.46
C TYR A 7 6.34 2.95 -4.93
N SER A 8 7.20 2.68 -5.91
CA SER A 8 8.11 3.67 -6.46
C SER A 8 7.37 4.81 -7.15
N ILE A 9 6.31 4.51 -7.91
CA ILE A 9 5.46 5.55 -8.52
C ILE A 9 4.88 6.48 -7.45
N ILE A 10 4.28 5.90 -6.40
CA ILE A 10 3.66 6.68 -5.31
C ILE A 10 4.73 7.52 -4.61
N GLN A 11 5.87 6.94 -4.25
CA GLN A 11 6.95 7.66 -3.58
C GLN A 11 7.47 8.82 -4.43
N ASN A 12 7.69 8.60 -5.72
CA ASN A 12 8.18 9.64 -6.63
C ASN A 12 7.15 10.75 -6.80
N ALA A 13 5.85 10.42 -6.88
CA ALA A 13 4.79 11.41 -6.97
C ALA A 13 4.69 12.28 -5.70
N PHE A 14 4.82 11.68 -4.50
CA PHE A 14 4.90 12.43 -3.25
C PHE A 14 6.08 13.40 -3.24
N ARG A 15 7.27 12.92 -3.64
CA ARG A 15 8.50 13.74 -3.72
C ARG A 15 8.40 14.86 -4.77
N ALA A 16 7.68 14.63 -5.85
CA ALA A 16 7.45 15.61 -6.91
C ALA A 16 6.38 16.67 -6.55
N GLY A 17 5.63 16.48 -5.45
CA GLY A 17 4.57 17.41 -5.06
C GLY A 17 3.29 17.29 -5.91
N PHE A 18 3.03 16.13 -6.53
CA PHE A 18 1.82 15.93 -7.32
C PHE A 18 0.59 15.78 -6.44
N SER A 19 -0.53 16.41 -6.84
CA SER A 19 -1.81 16.26 -6.15
C SER A 19 -2.43 14.87 -6.34
N MET A 20 -2.16 14.22 -7.48
CA MET A 20 -2.75 12.94 -7.84
C MET A 20 -1.76 12.08 -8.63
N VAL A 21 -1.87 10.76 -8.49
CA VAL A 21 -1.06 9.80 -9.25
C VAL A 21 -1.91 8.63 -9.73
N LYS A 22 -1.59 8.11 -10.92
CA LYS A 22 -2.21 6.91 -11.48
C LYS A 22 -1.32 5.68 -11.30
N ILE A 23 -1.92 4.57 -10.90
CA ILE A 23 -1.27 3.25 -10.80
C ILE A 23 -2.10 2.18 -11.52
N PRO A 24 -1.51 1.02 -11.87
CA PRO A 24 -2.25 -0.09 -12.47
C PRO A 24 -3.40 -0.57 -11.57
N LEU A 25 -4.57 -0.82 -12.16
CA LEU A 25 -5.70 -1.39 -11.44
C LEU A 25 -5.52 -2.90 -11.30
N THR A 26 -5.22 -3.34 -10.08
CA THR A 26 -5.19 -4.75 -9.69
C THR A 26 -5.82 -4.91 -8.31
N LYS A 27 -6.20 -6.13 -7.94
CA LYS A 27 -6.71 -6.41 -6.58
C LYS A 27 -5.67 -6.05 -5.51
N SER A 28 -4.39 -6.32 -5.77
CA SER A 28 -3.32 -6.04 -4.82
C SER A 28 -3.04 -4.54 -4.69
N THR A 29 -3.00 -3.80 -5.80
CA THR A 29 -2.81 -2.33 -5.75
C THR A 29 -4.01 -1.65 -5.11
N LEU A 30 -5.23 -2.13 -5.38
CA LEU A 30 -6.43 -1.64 -4.70
C LEU A 30 -6.37 -1.91 -3.18
N GLY A 31 -6.00 -3.12 -2.77
CA GLY A 31 -5.86 -3.46 -1.35
C GLY A 31 -4.83 -2.59 -0.64
N LEU A 32 -3.67 -2.36 -1.26
CA LEU A 32 -2.68 -1.41 -0.76
C LEU A 32 -3.26 0.00 -0.61
N SER A 33 -3.90 0.53 -1.66
CA SER A 33 -4.48 1.86 -1.65
C SER A 33 -5.55 2.02 -0.58
N LEU A 34 -6.38 1.01 -0.33
CA LEU A 34 -7.37 1.02 0.74
C LEU A 34 -6.73 1.06 2.12
N VAL A 35 -5.64 0.31 2.34
CA VAL A 35 -4.87 0.36 3.59
C VAL A 35 -4.26 1.76 3.78
N LEU A 36 -3.64 2.33 2.74
CA LEU A 36 -3.07 3.68 2.80
C LEU A 36 -4.13 4.75 3.09
N TYR A 37 -5.32 4.60 2.52
CA TYR A 37 -6.45 5.50 2.76
C TYR A 37 -6.97 5.38 4.21
N LYS A 38 -7.19 4.15 4.69
CA LYS A 38 -7.64 3.88 6.05
C LYS A 38 -6.67 4.42 7.10
N GLN A 39 -5.37 4.30 6.84
CA GLN A 39 -4.30 4.81 7.70
C GLN A 39 -4.06 6.33 7.54
N GLY A 40 -4.75 6.99 6.60
CA GLY A 40 -4.72 8.45 6.44
C GLY A 40 -3.52 9.01 5.66
N PHE A 41 -2.74 8.17 4.97
CA PHE A 41 -1.60 8.59 4.14
C PHE A 41 -2.02 9.25 2.83
N ILE A 42 -3.16 8.83 2.27
CA ILE A 42 -3.72 9.37 1.04
C ILE A 42 -5.14 9.90 1.29
N SER A 43 -5.57 10.87 0.50
CA SER A 43 -6.85 11.55 0.72
C SER A 43 -8.03 10.85 0.06
N ALA A 44 -7.83 10.17 -1.07
CA ALA A 44 -8.90 9.50 -1.80
C ALA A 44 -8.33 8.42 -2.73
N VAL A 45 -9.19 7.45 -3.06
CA VAL A 45 -8.92 6.39 -4.04
C VAL A 45 -10.07 6.36 -5.03
N GLN A 46 -9.77 6.57 -6.30
CA GLN A 46 -10.76 6.61 -7.38
C GLN A 46 -10.34 5.66 -8.50
N ARG A 47 -11.31 5.14 -9.25
CA ARG A 47 -11.04 4.43 -10.51
C ARG A 47 -11.06 5.43 -11.66
N GLY A 48 -10.34 5.12 -12.72
CA GLY A 48 -10.27 5.99 -13.89
C GLY A 48 -9.79 5.28 -15.13
N SER A 49 -9.73 6.04 -16.21
CA SER A 49 -9.00 5.69 -17.42
C SER A 49 -7.50 6.00 -17.27
N VAL A 50 -6.72 5.77 -18.32
CA VAL A 50 -5.31 6.20 -18.40
C VAL A 50 -5.15 7.72 -18.31
N PHE A 51 -6.17 8.48 -18.70
CA PHE A 51 -6.10 9.93 -18.87
C PHE A 51 -6.61 10.69 -17.65
N ALA A 52 -7.73 10.26 -17.08
CA ALA A 52 -8.38 10.95 -15.98
C ALA A 52 -9.10 9.97 -15.02
N PRO A 53 -9.31 10.36 -13.75
CA PRO A 53 -10.26 9.69 -12.86
C PRO A 53 -11.67 9.72 -13.46
N ASP A 54 -12.46 8.68 -13.21
CA ASP A 54 -13.84 8.61 -13.67
C ASP A 54 -14.72 9.47 -12.75
N GLU A 55 -15.56 10.35 -13.31
CA GLU A 55 -16.53 11.14 -12.54
C GLU A 55 -17.72 10.30 -12.07
N ILE A 56 -18.12 9.33 -12.91
CA ILE A 56 -19.20 8.38 -12.67
C ILE A 56 -18.58 6.99 -12.65
N GLU A 57 -19.00 6.13 -11.73
CA GLU A 57 -18.48 4.76 -11.68
C GLU A 57 -18.84 3.99 -12.96
N ILE A 58 -17.83 3.62 -13.74
CA ILE A 58 -17.99 2.79 -14.92
C ILE A 58 -17.69 1.33 -14.55
N PRO A 59 -18.60 0.38 -14.81
CA PRO A 59 -18.37 -1.02 -14.48
C PRO A 59 -17.16 -1.59 -15.23
N LEU A 60 -16.44 -2.48 -14.54
CA LEU A 60 -15.29 -3.20 -15.10
C LEU A 60 -15.77 -4.32 -16.02
N THR A 61 -15.47 -4.19 -17.30
CA THR A 61 -15.79 -5.18 -18.34
C THR A 61 -14.51 -5.71 -18.97
N ARG A 62 -14.60 -6.86 -19.66
CA ARG A 62 -13.45 -7.45 -20.37
C ARG A 62 -12.87 -6.51 -21.43
N GLN A 63 -13.68 -5.61 -21.98
CA GLN A 63 -13.26 -4.66 -23.02
C GLN A 63 -12.50 -3.46 -22.46
N ASN A 64 -12.82 -3.01 -21.24
CA ASN A 64 -12.23 -1.79 -20.67
C ASN A 64 -11.10 -2.05 -19.66
N ILE A 65 -10.92 -3.28 -19.16
CA ILE A 65 -9.95 -3.60 -18.10
C ILE A 65 -8.52 -3.15 -18.41
N SER A 66 -8.09 -3.17 -19.68
CA SER A 66 -6.73 -2.81 -20.10
C SER A 66 -6.44 -1.31 -19.94
N THR A 67 -7.44 -0.45 -20.13
CA THR A 67 -7.32 1.01 -20.04
C THR A 67 -7.62 1.55 -18.64
N ARG A 68 -8.13 0.71 -17.73
CA ARG A 68 -8.47 1.12 -16.37
C ARG A 68 -7.24 1.30 -15.48
N ARG A 69 -7.28 2.34 -14.64
CA ARG A 69 -6.24 2.70 -13.66
C ARG A 69 -6.88 3.06 -12.33
N LEU A 70 -6.07 3.03 -11.27
CA LEU A 70 -6.41 3.61 -9.98
C LEU A 70 -5.76 4.97 -9.87
N TRP A 71 -6.55 5.96 -9.50
CA TRP A 71 -6.11 7.31 -9.21
C TRP A 71 -6.10 7.52 -7.71
N LEU A 72 -4.98 7.98 -7.19
CA LEU A 72 -4.77 8.23 -5.76
C LEU A 72 -4.55 9.73 -5.56
N SER A 73 -5.36 10.33 -4.70
CA SER A 73 -5.16 11.72 -4.28
C SER A 73 -4.15 11.76 -3.14
N LEU A 74 -3.01 12.40 -3.38
CA LEU A 74 -1.91 12.46 -2.43
C LEU A 74 -2.18 13.55 -1.38
N LYS A 75 -1.77 13.28 -0.15
CA LYS A 75 -2.05 14.15 1.00
C LYS A 75 -0.78 14.89 1.45
N TYR A 76 -0.89 16.19 1.62
CA TYR A 76 0.19 17.06 2.11
C TYR A 76 -0.29 17.81 3.34
N PHE A 77 0.60 17.98 4.30
CA PHE A 77 0.35 18.73 5.53
C PHE A 77 1.49 19.73 5.73
N GLU A 78 1.17 21.01 5.89
CA GLU A 78 2.15 22.10 6.03
C GLU A 78 3.24 22.10 4.93
N GLY A 79 2.84 21.82 3.69
CA GLY A 79 3.75 21.74 2.54
C GLY A 79 4.66 20.50 2.52
N LYS A 80 4.53 19.57 3.48
CA LYS A 80 5.26 18.31 3.54
C LYS A 80 4.37 17.13 3.12
N PRO A 81 4.90 16.12 2.41
CA PRO A 81 4.13 14.93 2.09
C PRO A 81 3.81 14.15 3.36
N VAL A 82 2.55 13.72 3.51
CA VAL A 82 2.13 12.87 4.65
C VAL A 82 2.79 11.50 4.56
N LEU A 83 2.91 10.94 3.35
CA LEU A 83 3.70 9.74 3.10
C LEU A 83 5.12 10.16 2.70
N GLN A 84 6.07 9.95 3.61
CA GLN A 84 7.48 10.28 3.43
C GLN A 84 8.24 9.17 2.69
N SER A 85 7.96 7.91 3.02
CA SER A 85 8.63 6.77 2.41
C SER A 85 7.76 5.52 2.35
N ILE A 86 7.86 4.78 1.25
CA ILE A 86 7.30 3.44 1.13
C ILE A 86 8.41 2.48 0.70
N ARG A 87 8.74 1.51 1.56
CA ARG A 87 9.86 0.59 1.33
C ARG A 87 9.35 -0.84 1.29
N ALA A 88 9.66 -1.55 0.21
CA ALA A 88 9.33 -2.98 0.08
C ALA A 88 10.12 -3.81 1.10
N ILE A 89 9.42 -4.64 1.86
CA ILE A 89 10.02 -5.62 2.78
C ILE A 89 10.24 -6.93 2.01
N SER A 90 9.17 -7.51 1.47
CA SER A 90 9.26 -8.65 0.55
C SER A 90 9.59 -8.19 -0.87
N LYS A 91 10.59 -8.83 -1.46
CA LYS A 91 11.00 -8.66 -2.86
C LYS A 91 10.80 -9.99 -3.59
N PRO A 92 10.70 -10.01 -4.93
CA PRO A 92 10.52 -11.27 -5.67
C PRO A 92 11.71 -12.23 -5.47
N SER A 93 12.90 -11.71 -5.18
CA SER A 93 14.09 -12.50 -4.87
C SER A 93 14.13 -13.02 -3.43
N ARG A 94 13.36 -12.42 -2.52
CA ARG A 94 13.33 -12.78 -1.11
C ARG A 94 11.99 -12.37 -0.51
N GLU A 95 11.13 -13.35 -0.32
CA GLU A 95 9.86 -13.18 0.37
C GLU A 95 10.06 -13.24 1.88
N VAL A 96 9.30 -12.43 2.61
CA VAL A 96 9.36 -12.33 4.06
C VAL A 96 7.97 -12.62 4.61
N THR A 97 7.80 -13.84 5.14
CA THR A 97 6.54 -14.30 5.73
C THR A 97 6.70 -14.49 7.22
N LEU A 98 5.78 -13.91 7.99
CA LEU A 98 5.76 -14.00 9.44
C LEU A 98 4.49 -14.71 9.91
N GLN A 99 4.68 -15.62 10.85
CA GLN A 99 3.59 -16.20 11.63
C GLN A 99 3.05 -15.15 12.63
N PHE A 100 1.82 -15.35 13.10
CA PHE A 100 1.15 -14.42 14.01
C PHE A 100 1.98 -14.00 15.25
N PRO A 101 2.67 -14.92 15.97
CA PRO A 101 3.50 -14.52 17.11
C PRO A 101 4.68 -13.62 16.72
N ALA A 102 5.31 -13.88 15.56
CA ALA A 102 6.41 -13.07 15.06
C ALA A 102 5.92 -11.71 14.54
N LEU A 103 4.72 -11.67 13.94
CA LEU A 103 4.09 -10.43 13.49
C LEU A 103 3.79 -9.48 14.64
N LYS A 104 3.35 -10.01 15.79
CA LYS A 104 3.18 -9.23 17.02
C LYS A 104 4.49 -8.61 17.51
N LYS A 105 5.57 -9.40 17.55
CA LYS A 105 6.91 -8.91 17.94
C LYS A 105 7.39 -7.79 17.01
N PHE A 106 7.22 -7.99 15.70
CA PHE A 106 7.55 -7.00 14.67
C PHE A 106 6.76 -5.69 14.86
N ALA A 107 5.47 -5.77 15.17
CA ALA A 107 4.62 -4.61 15.42
C ALA A 107 5.01 -3.82 16.67
N THR A 108 5.47 -4.51 17.72
CA THR A 108 6.00 -3.87 18.93
C THR A 108 7.40 -3.27 18.77
N GLY A 109 8.00 -3.35 17.58
CA GLY A 109 9.32 -2.79 17.28
C GLY A 109 10.50 -3.73 17.55
N TYR A 110 10.25 -4.99 17.94
CA TYR A 110 11.33 -5.99 18.06
C TYR A 110 11.72 -6.52 16.68
N ASP A 111 13.03 -6.66 16.49
CA ASP A 111 13.56 -7.30 15.30
C ASP A 111 13.17 -8.77 15.22
N VAL A 112 12.83 -9.20 14.01
CA VAL A 112 12.62 -10.60 13.66
C VAL A 112 13.71 -11.04 12.68
N PRO A 113 14.06 -12.34 12.61
CA PRO A 113 15.18 -12.79 11.78
C PRO A 113 15.13 -12.32 10.32
N SER A 114 13.91 -12.13 9.78
CA SER A 114 13.69 -11.78 8.39
C SER A 114 13.51 -10.28 8.11
N ALA A 115 13.29 -9.43 9.12
CA ALA A 115 13.03 -8.00 8.98
C ALA A 115 13.26 -7.23 10.29
N ARG A 116 13.74 -5.98 10.19
CA ARG A 116 13.81 -5.07 11.33
C ARG A 116 12.41 -4.66 11.80
N GLY A 117 12.23 -4.49 13.10
CA GLY A 117 10.99 -4.03 13.71
C GLY A 117 10.51 -2.68 13.16
N LEU A 118 9.28 -2.30 13.49
CA LEU A 118 8.74 -1.01 13.11
C LEU A 118 9.26 0.11 14.01
N GLU A 119 9.54 1.24 13.37
CA GLU A 119 9.83 2.49 14.07
C GLU A 119 8.53 3.24 14.42
N PRO A 120 8.55 4.14 15.42
CA PRO A 120 7.41 5.00 15.71
C PRO A 120 6.96 5.79 14.47
N GLY A 121 5.65 5.77 14.20
CA GLY A 121 5.06 6.42 13.03
C GLY A 121 5.16 5.59 11.74
N GLU A 122 5.82 4.43 11.75
CA GLU A 122 5.75 3.49 10.63
C GLU A 122 4.54 2.56 10.77
N THR A 123 3.95 2.21 9.64
CA THR A 123 3.01 1.09 9.53
C THR A 123 3.51 0.07 8.53
N ALA A 124 3.06 -1.18 8.64
CA ALA A 124 3.33 -2.21 7.67
C ALA A 124 2.06 -2.70 6.99
N VAL A 125 2.22 -3.14 5.75
CA VAL A 125 1.17 -3.76 4.96
C VAL A 125 1.48 -5.25 4.82
N VAL A 126 0.49 -6.08 5.08
CA VAL A 126 0.63 -7.55 5.15
C VAL A 126 -0.33 -8.21 4.15
N SER A 127 0.19 -9.13 3.36
CA SER A 127 -0.63 -10.02 2.54
C SER A 127 -1.02 -11.25 3.37
N THR A 128 -2.31 -11.36 3.67
CA THR A 128 -2.90 -12.44 4.46
C THR A 128 -3.81 -13.32 3.61
N SER A 129 -4.35 -14.40 4.18
CA SER A 129 -5.36 -15.25 3.54
C SER A 129 -6.65 -14.49 3.22
N ARG A 130 -6.95 -13.39 3.92
CA ARG A 130 -8.12 -12.52 3.68
C ARG A 130 -7.83 -11.33 2.75
N GLY A 131 -6.65 -11.32 2.13
CA GLY A 131 -6.20 -10.23 1.27
C GLY A 131 -5.17 -9.33 1.94
N ILE A 132 -4.99 -8.13 1.38
CA ILE A 132 -4.00 -7.16 1.85
C ILE A 132 -4.62 -6.35 2.97
N LEU A 133 -3.97 -6.38 4.13
CA LEU A 133 -4.41 -5.72 5.35
C LEU A 133 -3.29 -4.83 5.91
N GLY A 134 -3.67 -3.81 6.69
CA GLY A 134 -2.72 -3.13 7.56
C GLY A 134 -2.26 -4.09 8.67
N LEU A 135 -1.10 -3.80 9.25
CA LEU A 135 -0.54 -4.62 10.33
C LEU A 135 -1.49 -4.77 11.51
N GLU A 136 -2.12 -3.67 11.92
CA GLU A 136 -3.08 -3.61 13.03
C GLU A 136 -4.30 -4.50 12.75
N ASP A 137 -4.81 -4.45 11.52
CA ASP A 137 -5.94 -5.27 11.06
C ASP A 137 -5.58 -6.76 10.99
N ALA A 138 -4.35 -7.07 10.57
CA ALA A 138 -3.85 -8.45 10.56
C ALA A 138 -3.71 -9.02 11.98
N ILE A 139 -3.19 -8.21 12.93
CA ILE A 139 -3.02 -8.62 14.33
C ILE A 139 -4.37 -8.78 15.03
N SER A 140 -5.30 -7.84 14.86
CA SER A 140 -6.65 -7.95 15.42
C SER A 140 -7.42 -9.16 14.86
N SER A 141 -7.17 -9.52 13.60
CA SER A 141 -7.74 -10.72 12.98
C SER A 141 -7.05 -12.02 13.38
N GLY A 142 -5.95 -11.99 14.15
CA GLY A 142 -5.20 -13.18 14.52
C GLY A 142 -4.42 -13.83 13.37
N LEU A 143 -4.15 -13.08 12.29
CA LEU A 143 -3.58 -13.62 11.06
C LEU A 143 -2.08 -13.33 10.96
N GLY A 144 -1.32 -14.31 10.48
CA GLY A 144 0.01 -14.11 9.92
C GLY A 144 -0.05 -13.75 8.44
N GLY A 145 1.11 -13.56 7.82
CA GLY A 145 1.18 -13.30 6.39
C GLY A 145 2.53 -12.83 5.89
N MET A 146 2.58 -12.51 4.60
CA MET A 146 3.76 -11.97 3.94
C MET A 146 3.83 -10.45 4.14
N LEU A 147 4.95 -9.95 4.65
CA LEU A 147 5.19 -8.52 4.81
C LEU A 147 5.47 -7.87 3.46
N LEU A 148 4.59 -6.99 2.99
CA LEU A 148 4.70 -6.37 1.68
C LEU A 148 5.62 -5.15 1.71
N CYS A 149 5.24 -4.14 2.48
CA CYS A 149 5.99 -2.90 2.60
C CYS A 149 5.83 -2.28 3.99
N ARG A 150 6.78 -1.42 4.35
CA ARG A 150 6.66 -0.44 5.44
C ARG A 150 6.43 0.94 4.85
N VAL A 151 5.61 1.72 5.52
CA VAL A 151 5.21 3.07 5.12
C VAL A 151 5.45 4.00 6.29
N LYS A 152 6.02 5.17 6.01
CA LYS A 152 6.30 6.26 6.95
C LYS A 152 5.84 7.56 6.33
#